data_AF-A0A2V8PXX0-F1
#
_entry.id   AF-A0A2V8PXX0-F1
#
_cell.length_a   1.000
_cell.length_b   1.000
_cell.length_c   1.000
_cell.angle_alpha   90.00
_cell.angle_beta   90.00
_cell.angle_gamma   90.00
#
_symmetry.space_group_name_H-M   'P 1'
#
loop_
_entity.id
_entity.type
_entity.pdbx_description
1 polymer ?
#
loop_
_entity_poly.entity_id
_entity_poly.type
_entity_poly.pdbx_seq_one_letter_code
_entity_poly.pdbx_strand_id
1 'polypeptide(L)' 'KEQILLAVPSRSLCTENCKGFCPTCGADKNAGDCGCDEKDIDPRWAALKNLVDGK' A
#
# COMPACT_ATOMS: atom_id res chain seq x y z
N LYS A 1 -1.84 -12.89 -36.52
CA LYS A 1 -3.00 -12.05 -36.11
C LYS A 1 -2.75 -11.68 -34.65
N GLU A 2 -2.42 -10.43 -34.38
CA GLU A 2 -2.20 -9.93 -33.01
C GLU A 2 -3.52 -9.30 -32.53
N GLN A 3 -3.93 -9.60 -31.30
CA GLN A 3 -5.15 -9.06 -30.68
C GLN A 3 -4.73 -8.22 -29.48
N ILE A 4 -5.04 -6.93 -29.50
CA ILE A 4 -4.83 -6.02 -28.37
C ILE A 4 -6.09 -6.11 -27.49
N LEU A 5 -5.92 -6.50 -26.23
CA LEU A 5 -7.02 -6.45 -25.26
C LEU A 5 -7.25 -5.00 -24.80
N LEU A 6 -8.15 -4.31 -25.50
CA LEU A 6 -8.50 -2.91 -25.23
C LEU A 6 -9.32 -2.72 -23.93
N ALA A 7 -9.92 -3.78 -23.40
CA ALA A 7 -10.87 -3.73 -22.29
C ALA A 7 -10.35 -4.39 -21.00
N VAL A 8 -9.05 -4.65 -20.88
CA VAL A 8 -8.48 -5.16 -19.63
C VAL A 8 -8.35 -4.01 -18.64
N PRO A 9 -8.80 -4.17 -17.39
CA PRO A 9 -8.54 -3.20 -16.34
C PRO A 9 -7.04 -2.93 -16.23
N SER A 10 -6.63 -1.66 -16.29
CA SER A 10 -5.22 -1.27 -16.19
C SER A 10 -4.59 -1.61 -14.85
N ARG A 11 -5.42 -1.91 -13.84
CA ARG A 11 -5.02 -2.35 -12.51
C ARG A 11 -6.10 -3.25 -11.93
N SER A 12 -5.68 -4.27 -11.20
CA SER A 12 -6.55 -4.99 -10.28
C SER A 12 -6.94 -4.04 -9.16
N LEU A 13 -8.23 -3.79 -8.99
CA LEU A 13 -8.74 -2.99 -7.90
C LEU A 13 -8.90 -3.86 -6.66
N CYS A 14 -8.34 -3.39 -5.55
CA CYS A 14 -8.67 -3.93 -4.25
C CYS A 14 -10.13 -3.58 -3.90
N THR A 15 -10.76 -4.42 -3.07
CA THR A 15 -11.99 -4.02 -2.38
C THR A 15 -11.70 -2.86 -1.44
N GLU A 16 -12.75 -2.12 -1.05
CA GLU A 16 -12.62 -0.96 -0.14
C GLU A 16 -11.98 -1.32 1.21
N ASN A 17 -12.18 -2.57 1.65
CA ASN A 17 -11.69 -3.07 2.94
C ASN A 17 -10.36 -3.84 2.85
N CYS A 18 -9.68 -3.84 1.70
CA CYS A 18 -8.40 -4.54 1.55
C CYS A 18 -7.32 -3.86 2.39
N LYS A 19 -6.71 -4.63 3.30
CA LYS A 19 -5.65 -4.14 4.19
C LYS A 19 -4.28 -4.05 3.49
N GLY A 20 -4.17 -4.59 2.28
CA GLY A 20 -2.95 -4.61 1.48
C GLY A 20 -1.86 -5.53 2.05
N PHE A 21 -0.64 -5.34 1.54
CA PHE A 21 0.55 -6.06 2.00
C PHE A 21 1.38 -5.21 2.96
N CYS A 22 2.14 -5.88 3.82
CA CYS A 22 3.12 -5.19 4.67
C CYS A 22 4.25 -4.58 3.81
N PRO A 23 4.54 -3.28 3.93
CA PRO A 23 5.60 -2.64 3.15
C PRO A 23 7.01 -3.12 3.55
N THR A 24 7.15 -3.72 4.73
CA THR A 24 8.42 -4.22 5.26
C THR A 24 8.71 -5.66 4.84
N CYS A 25 7.73 -6.56 4.96
CA CYS A 25 7.93 -8.01 4.75
C CYS A 25 7.08 -8.63 3.64
N GLY A 26 6.12 -7.90 3.06
CA GLY A 26 5.25 -8.39 2.01
C GLY A 26 4.13 -9.32 2.46
N ALA A 27 3.96 -9.57 3.77
CA ALA A 27 2.88 -10.39 4.29
C ALA A 27 1.49 -9.81 3.96
N ASP A 28 0.53 -10.67 3.64
CA ASP A 28 -0.86 -10.27 3.41
C ASP A 28 -1.52 -9.86 4.74
N LYS A 29 -1.81 -8.56 4.90
CA LYS A 29 -2.47 -8.04 6.11
C LYS A 29 -3.93 -8.48 6.22
N ASN A 30 -4.51 -9.04 5.15
CA ASN A 30 -5.83 -9.65 5.19
C ASN A 30 -5.80 -11.03 5.89
N ALA A 31 -4.66 -11.73 5.88
CA ALA A 31 -4.49 -13.02 6.55
C ALA A 31 -4.22 -12.88 8.06
N GLY A 32 -3.69 -11.74 8.50
CA GLY A 32 -3.41 -11.47 9.90
C GLY A 32 -2.38 -10.36 10.08
N ASP A 33 -2.02 -10.11 11.34
CA ASP A 33 -0.90 -9.24 11.67
C ASP A 33 0.43 -9.95 11.41
N CYS A 34 1.40 -9.20 10.90
CA CYS A 34 2.76 -9.67 10.60
C CYS A 34 3.78 -9.29 11.70
N GLY A 35 3.40 -8.42 12.64
CA GLY A 35 4.26 -8.01 13.75
C GLY A 35 5.44 -7.10 13.36
N CYS A 36 5.47 -6.57 12.14
CA CYS A 36 6.48 -5.58 11.74
C CYS A 36 6.22 -4.24 12.43
N ASP A 37 7.28 -3.61 12.96
CA ASP A 37 7.21 -2.24 13.46
C ASP A 37 7.02 -1.25 12.30
N GLU A 38 5.96 -0.44 12.38
CA GLU A 38 5.62 0.57 11.35
C GLU A 38 6.16 1.98 11.69
N LYS A 39 7.05 2.10 12.69
CA LYS A 39 7.28 3.37 13.39
C LYS A 39 8.43 4.26 12.89
N ASP A 40 9.08 3.93 11.79
CA ASP A 40 10.08 4.84 11.22
C ASP A 40 9.48 5.72 10.13
N ILE A 41 9.33 7.00 10.45
CA ILE A 41 9.11 8.03 9.44
C ILE A 41 10.39 8.08 8.61
N ASP A 42 10.28 7.68 7.34
CA ASP A 42 11.41 7.77 6.42
C ASP A 42 11.94 9.23 6.39
N PRO A 43 13.25 9.46 6.64
CA PRO A 43 13.81 10.79 6.80
C PRO A 43 13.53 11.74 5.63
N ARG A 44 13.31 11.22 4.42
CA ARG A 44 12.96 12.02 3.24
C ARG A 44 11.63 12.75 3.40
N TRP A 45 10.74 12.23 4.24
CA TRP A 45 9.42 12.77 4.53
C TRP A 45 9.37 13.60 5.82
N ALA A 46 10.51 13.81 6.50
CA ALA A 46 10.55 14.52 7.78
C ALA A 46 9.93 15.93 7.70
N ALA A 47 10.10 16.63 6.57
CA ALA A 47 9.51 17.96 6.34
C ALA A 47 7.97 17.97 6.29
N LEU A 48 7.34 16.81 6.06
CA LEU A 48 5.88 16.66 5.97
C LEU A 48 5.24 16.20 7.28
N LYS A 49 6.00 16.07 8.37
CA LYS A 49 5.51 15.55 9.65
C LYS A 49 4.21 16.21 10.13
N ASN A 50 4.10 17.53 9.96
CA ASN A 50 2.93 18.30 10.39
C ASN A 50 1.64 17.93 9.64
N LEU A 51 1.72 17.36 8.43
CA LEU A 51 0.55 16.94 7.67
C LEU A 51 -0.14 15.71 8.27
N VAL A 52 0.63 14.84 8.94
CA VAL A 52 0.10 13.64 9.61
C VAL A 52 -0.44 13.98 11.00
N ASP A 53 0.17 14.96 11.67
CA ASP A 53 -0.16 15.37 13.04
C ASP A 53 -1.37 16.33 13.14
N GLY A 54 -1.99 16.70 12.01
CA GLY A 54 -3.24 17.48 11.98
C GLY A 54 -3.15 18.89 12.57
N LYS A 55 -1.95 19.48 12.61
CA LYS A 55 -1.69 20.86 13.08
C LYS A 55 -1.38 21.81 11.94
#